data_AF-A0A6C0HI33-F1
#
_entry.id   AF-A0A6C0HI33-F1
#
_cell.length_a   1.000
_cell.length_b   1.000
_cell.length_c   1.000
_cell.angle_alpha   90.00
_cell.angle_beta   90.00
_cell.angle_gamma   90.00
#
_symmetry.space_group_name_H-M   'P 1'
#
loop_
_entity.id
_entity.type
_entity.pdbx_description
1 polymer ?
#
loop_
_entity_poly.entity_id
_entity_poly.type
_entity_poly.pdbx_seq_one_letter_code
_entity_poly.pdbx_strand_id
1 'polypeptide(L)'
;MENIKQINSQFDVLKTLRSDILSLFNEITDNISKVHKIYIDLVKTHHHKEHLFGLDAFLFQNKMFEMEYENMRKVFNYIDNRMYCEYYKVYKYIHDYAVNDIKYSKIIDALVHINYPVYKDLEPSKVYDFEILKDMWATILNTIKDLHEYLEIKNTKMVNDKEQIIMGINIDNIVNSQHFTNILLSERITMYIKYLEVINKHHTKYISRLILKCKLLNNIFNEDIQINQLHVKTEENIQNNPITENIHNNDNSDNDIMPLLSS
;
A
#
# COMPACT_ATOMS: atom_id res chain seq x y z
N MET A 1 5.35 -2.13 -28.16
CA MET A 1 6.40 -2.25 -27.11
C MET A 1 6.57 -0.99 -26.25
N GLU A 2 6.42 0.21 -26.82
CA GLU A 2 6.57 1.48 -26.07
C GLU A 2 5.57 1.60 -24.90
N ASN A 3 4.30 1.25 -25.13
CA ASN A 3 3.27 1.24 -24.08
C ASN A 3 3.59 0.25 -22.94
N ILE A 4 4.20 -0.90 -23.22
CA ILE A 4 4.60 -1.88 -22.20
C ILE A 4 5.72 -1.32 -21.31
N LYS A 5 6.69 -0.60 -21.89
CA LYS A 5 7.75 0.07 -21.11
C LYS A 5 7.19 1.16 -20.22
N GLN A 6 6.24 1.95 -20.73
CA GLN A 6 5.56 3.00 -19.96
C GLN A 6 4.74 2.42 -18.80
N ILE A 7 4.05 1.31 -19.04
CA ILE A 7 3.28 0.61 -18.01
C ILE A 7 4.19 0.07 -16.89
N ASN A 8 5.37 -0.45 -17.25
CA ASN A 8 6.39 -0.84 -16.27
C ASN A 8 6.89 0.33 -15.45
N SER A 9 7.24 1.46 -16.08
CA SER A 9 7.74 2.62 -15.33
C SER A 9 6.67 3.19 -14.38
N GLN A 10 5.39 3.15 -14.76
CA GLN A 10 4.28 3.52 -13.88
C GLN A 10 4.16 2.60 -12.66
N PHE A 11 4.37 1.29 -12.84
CA PHE A 11 4.36 0.33 -11.74
C PHE A 11 5.57 0.53 -10.79
N ASP A 12 6.74 0.87 -11.34
CA ASP A 12 7.92 1.20 -10.54
C ASP A 12 7.72 2.47 -9.68
N VAL A 13 7.05 3.48 -10.25
CA VAL A 13 6.62 4.68 -9.49
C VAL A 13 5.69 4.28 -8.34
N LEU A 14 4.72 3.41 -8.60
CA LEU A 14 3.78 2.92 -7.59
C LEU A 14 4.49 2.17 -6.46
N LYS A 15 5.47 1.32 -6.81
CA LYS A 15 6.33 0.62 -5.85
C LYS A 15 7.13 1.59 -4.98
N THR A 16 7.69 2.64 -5.59
CA THR A 16 8.45 3.67 -4.87
C THR A 16 7.54 4.41 -3.89
N LEU A 17 6.37 4.88 -4.33
CA LEU A 17 5.39 5.54 -3.46
C LEU A 17 4.95 4.65 -2.30
N ARG A 18 4.76 3.35 -2.53
CA ARG A 18 4.44 2.38 -1.48
C ARG A 18 5.59 2.27 -0.46
N SER A 19 6.83 2.29 -0.90
CA SER A 19 7.99 2.30 0.00
C SER A 19 8.04 3.60 0.81
N ASP A 20 7.77 4.74 0.17
CA ASP A 20 7.82 6.07 0.80
C ASP A 20 6.75 6.23 1.90
N ILE A 21 5.54 5.71 1.69
CA ILE A 21 4.51 5.77 2.73
C ILE A 21 4.84 4.85 3.91
N LEU A 22 5.44 3.68 3.67
CA LEU A 22 5.85 2.77 4.74
C LEU A 22 6.99 3.36 5.57
N SER A 23 7.97 4.01 4.94
CA SER A 23 9.03 4.69 5.69
C SER A 23 8.48 5.86 6.52
N LEU A 24 7.55 6.63 5.96
CA LEU A 24 6.87 7.71 6.69
C LEU A 24 6.03 7.17 7.87
N PHE A 25 5.37 6.03 7.70
CA PHE A 25 4.67 5.37 8.81
C PHE A 25 5.61 4.91 9.92
N ASN A 26 6.81 4.44 9.59
CA ASN A 26 7.82 4.08 10.58
C ASN A 26 8.30 5.34 11.33
N GLU A 27 8.57 6.43 10.62
CA GLU A 27 8.96 7.71 11.23
C GLU A 27 7.90 8.22 12.22
N ILE A 28 6.62 8.24 11.82
CA ILE A 28 5.52 8.65 12.71
C ILE A 28 5.39 7.68 13.90
N THR A 29 5.60 6.38 13.71
CA THR A 29 5.58 5.39 14.81
C THR A 29 6.68 5.67 15.84
N ASP A 30 7.90 5.94 15.38
CA ASP A 30 9.04 6.24 16.25
C ASP A 30 8.78 7.52 17.05
N ASN A 31 8.21 8.50 16.39
CA ASN A 31 7.82 9.79 16.94
C ASN A 31 6.74 9.65 18.03
N ILE A 32 5.64 8.94 17.76
CA ILE A 32 4.62 8.59 18.75
C ILE A 32 5.23 7.84 19.94
N SER A 33 6.13 6.88 19.67
CA SER A 33 6.79 6.09 20.71
C SER A 33 7.67 6.92 21.64
N LYS A 34 8.37 7.94 21.12
CA LYS A 34 9.15 8.89 21.94
C LYS A 34 8.25 9.69 22.86
N VAL A 35 7.15 10.23 22.32
CA VAL A 35 6.20 11.04 23.10
C VAL A 35 5.52 10.20 24.18
N HIS A 36 5.16 8.97 23.85
CA HIS A 36 4.60 8.03 24.82
C HIS A 36 5.57 7.74 25.98
N LYS A 37 6.88 7.59 25.69
CA LYS A 37 7.91 7.44 26.75
C LYS A 37 7.99 8.68 27.65
N ILE A 38 7.99 9.88 27.06
CA ILE A 38 8.01 11.14 27.82
C ILE A 38 6.79 11.23 28.76
N TYR A 39 5.61 10.86 28.26
CA TYR A 39 4.41 10.79 29.09
C TYR A 39 4.57 9.84 30.29
N ILE A 40 5.05 8.61 30.05
CA ILE A 40 5.30 7.63 31.12
C ILE A 40 6.29 8.18 32.15
N ASP A 41 7.35 8.83 31.71
CA ASP A 41 8.38 9.37 32.61
C ASP A 41 7.86 10.55 33.45
N LEU A 42 6.99 11.40 32.88
CA LEU A 42 6.31 12.47 33.62
C LEU A 42 5.36 11.94 34.69
N VAL A 43 4.58 10.90 34.38
CA VAL A 43 3.69 10.23 35.34
C VAL A 43 4.48 9.60 36.49
N LYS A 44 5.65 9.01 36.21
CA LYS A 44 6.51 8.41 37.22
C LYS A 44 7.22 9.42 38.12
N THR A 45 7.51 10.61 37.61
CA THR A 45 8.23 11.65 38.37
C THR A 45 7.30 12.51 39.22
N HIS A 46 6.03 12.66 38.82
CA HIS A 46 5.07 13.56 39.46
C HIS A 46 3.85 12.80 40.00
N HIS A 47 3.98 12.21 41.19
CA HIS A 47 2.93 11.40 41.83
C HIS A 47 1.83 12.20 42.56
N HIS A 48 1.95 13.52 42.67
CA HIS A 48 0.94 14.35 43.32
C HIS A 48 -0.34 14.47 42.48
N LYS A 49 -1.52 14.31 43.10
CA LYS A 49 -2.85 14.33 42.45
C LYS A 49 -3.08 15.57 41.57
N GLU A 50 -2.56 16.74 41.96
CA GLU A 50 -2.69 17.98 41.19
C GLU A 50 -1.85 17.98 39.90
N HIS A 51 -0.69 17.33 39.89
CA HIS A 51 0.15 17.19 38.69
C HIS A 51 -0.42 16.14 37.73
N LEU A 52 -1.05 15.08 38.26
CA LEU A 52 -1.77 14.08 37.47
C LEU A 52 -2.92 14.71 36.68
N PHE A 53 -3.67 15.65 37.26
CA PHE A 53 -4.70 16.42 36.55
C PHE A 53 -4.12 17.22 35.38
N GLY A 54 -2.92 17.81 35.53
CA GLY A 54 -2.23 18.52 34.45
C GLY A 54 -1.77 17.60 33.31
N LEU A 55 -1.55 16.30 33.57
CA LEU A 55 -1.12 15.31 32.59
C LEU A 55 -2.25 14.76 31.72
N ASP A 56 -3.52 14.96 32.10
CA ASP A 56 -4.68 14.50 31.33
C ASP A 56 -4.76 15.17 29.94
N ALA A 57 -4.42 16.45 29.85
CA ALA A 57 -4.36 17.17 28.58
C ALA A 57 -3.30 16.59 27.63
N PHE A 58 -2.14 16.21 28.16
CA PHE A 58 -1.07 15.59 27.39
C PHE A 58 -1.44 14.14 26.98
N LEU A 59 -2.08 13.38 27.87
CA LEU A 59 -2.62 12.06 27.54
C LEU A 59 -3.64 12.14 26.40
N PHE A 60 -4.53 13.14 26.44
CA PHE A 60 -5.51 13.37 25.38
C PHE A 60 -4.86 13.68 24.03
N GLN A 61 -3.86 14.57 24.02
CA GLN A 61 -3.10 14.90 22.82
C GLN A 61 -2.44 13.65 22.19
N ASN A 62 -1.80 12.83 23.01
CA ASN A 62 -1.17 11.57 22.56
C ASN A 62 -2.18 10.61 21.93
N LYS A 63 -3.33 10.41 22.62
CA LYS A 63 -4.41 9.55 22.10
C LYS A 63 -5.00 10.08 20.79
N MET A 64 -5.12 11.40 20.63
CA MET A 64 -5.61 11.98 19.39
C MET A 64 -4.67 11.70 18.22
N PHE A 65 -3.36 11.92 18.39
CA PHE A 65 -2.37 11.59 17.36
C PHE A 65 -2.33 10.10 17.02
N GLU A 66 -2.37 9.23 18.03
CA GLU A 66 -2.46 7.79 17.82
C GLU A 66 -3.69 7.40 17.00
N MET A 67 -4.86 7.96 17.32
CA MET A 67 -6.10 7.67 16.61
C MET A 67 -6.06 8.13 15.15
N GLU A 68 -5.53 9.33 14.87
CA GLU A 68 -5.37 9.84 13.51
C GLU A 68 -4.38 8.98 12.70
N TYR A 69 -3.26 8.62 13.31
CA TYR A 69 -2.27 7.74 12.70
C TYR A 69 -2.83 6.35 12.37
N GLU A 70 -3.54 5.72 13.31
CA GLU A 70 -4.20 4.44 13.09
C GLU A 70 -5.23 4.49 11.96
N ASN A 71 -5.96 5.61 11.85
CA ASN A 71 -6.87 5.81 10.73
C ASN A 71 -6.12 5.85 9.38
N MET A 72 -4.98 6.55 9.31
CA MET A 72 -4.16 6.57 8.09
C MET A 72 -3.62 5.18 7.72
N ARG A 73 -3.19 4.37 8.70
CA ARG A 73 -2.80 2.97 8.47
C ARG A 73 -3.95 2.12 7.93
N LYS A 74 -5.15 2.27 8.48
CA LYS A 74 -6.35 1.57 7.98
C LYS A 74 -6.67 1.95 6.54
N VAL A 75 -6.60 3.24 6.20
CA VAL A 75 -6.82 3.73 4.83
C VAL A 75 -5.76 3.15 3.88
N PHE A 76 -4.49 3.11 4.29
CA PHE A 76 -3.43 2.48 3.49
C PHE A 76 -3.72 1.00 3.23
N ASN A 77 -4.04 0.23 4.27
CA ASN A 77 -4.34 -1.20 4.14
C ASN A 77 -5.52 -1.46 3.19
N TYR A 78 -6.54 -0.59 3.21
CA TYR A 78 -7.65 -0.67 2.29
C TYR A 78 -7.23 -0.42 0.83
N ILE A 79 -6.36 0.58 0.59
CA ILE A 79 -5.81 0.86 -0.75
C ILE A 79 -4.95 -0.32 -1.23
N ASP A 80 -4.04 -0.83 -0.39
CA ASP A 80 -3.12 -1.92 -0.75
C ASP A 80 -3.89 -3.21 -1.08
N ASN A 81 -4.92 -3.52 -0.28
CA ASN A 81 -5.82 -4.65 -0.55
C ASN A 81 -6.62 -4.46 -1.85
N ARG A 82 -7.14 -3.25 -2.08
CA ARG A 82 -7.88 -2.93 -3.31
C ARG A 82 -6.99 -3.02 -4.55
N MET A 83 -5.73 -2.64 -4.43
CA MET A 83 -4.74 -2.77 -5.49
C MET A 83 -4.55 -4.24 -5.88
N TYR A 84 -4.35 -5.14 -4.91
CA TYR A 84 -4.28 -6.58 -5.15
C TYR A 84 -5.52 -7.12 -5.87
N CYS A 85 -6.73 -6.71 -5.42
CA CYS A 85 -7.99 -7.10 -6.04
C CYS A 85 -8.02 -6.81 -7.54
N GLU A 86 -7.63 -5.60 -7.93
CA GLU A 86 -7.76 -5.12 -9.31
C GLU A 86 -6.78 -5.82 -10.23
N TYR A 87 -5.52 -6.01 -9.80
CA TYR A 87 -4.57 -6.82 -10.57
C TYR A 87 -5.01 -8.28 -10.67
N TYR A 88 -5.55 -8.86 -9.60
CA TYR A 88 -6.04 -10.24 -9.62
C TYR A 88 -7.20 -10.43 -10.60
N LYS A 89 -8.11 -9.46 -10.69
CA LYS A 89 -9.21 -9.48 -11.66
C LYS A 89 -8.69 -9.38 -13.10
N VAL A 90 -7.71 -8.50 -13.36
CA VAL A 90 -7.08 -8.41 -14.70
C VAL A 90 -6.35 -9.70 -15.05
N TYR A 91 -5.58 -10.26 -14.12
CA TYR A 91 -4.90 -11.55 -14.29
C TYR A 91 -5.88 -12.64 -14.71
N LYS A 92 -6.97 -12.83 -13.95
CA LYS A 92 -7.99 -13.83 -14.27
C LYS A 92 -8.60 -13.61 -15.65
N TYR A 93 -8.92 -12.37 -15.97
CA TYR A 93 -9.55 -12.06 -17.26
C TYR A 93 -8.62 -12.36 -18.46
N ILE A 94 -7.32 -12.10 -18.31
CA ILE A 94 -6.32 -12.44 -19.33
C ILE A 94 -6.08 -13.95 -19.37
N HIS A 95 -5.96 -14.59 -18.21
CA HIS A 95 -5.76 -16.03 -18.08
C HIS A 95 -6.89 -16.81 -18.76
N ASP A 96 -8.14 -16.48 -18.46
CA ASP A 96 -9.31 -17.15 -19.01
C ASP A 96 -9.37 -17.01 -20.53
N TYR A 97 -8.99 -15.84 -21.07
CA TYR A 97 -8.91 -15.62 -22.51
C TYR A 97 -7.78 -16.44 -23.15
N ALA A 98 -6.59 -16.41 -22.55
CA ALA A 98 -5.42 -17.09 -23.07
C ALA A 98 -5.60 -18.62 -23.15
N VAL A 99 -6.16 -19.22 -22.08
CA VAL A 99 -6.35 -20.67 -21.97
C VAL A 99 -7.51 -21.15 -22.84
N ASN A 100 -8.65 -20.44 -22.84
CA ASN A 100 -9.85 -20.94 -23.52
C ASN A 100 -9.88 -20.61 -25.02
N ASP A 101 -9.49 -19.39 -25.41
CA ASP A 101 -9.71 -18.89 -26.77
C ASP A 101 -8.47 -19.04 -27.69
N ILE A 102 -7.26 -18.85 -27.15
CA ILE A 102 -6.03 -18.80 -27.98
C ILE A 102 -5.35 -20.15 -28.13
N LYS A 103 -5.36 -20.97 -27.06
CA LYS A 103 -4.79 -22.33 -27.05
C LYS A 103 -3.33 -22.40 -27.54
N TYR A 104 -2.54 -21.34 -27.32
CA TYR A 104 -1.13 -21.30 -27.71
C TYR A 104 -0.29 -21.97 -26.61
N SER A 105 0.42 -23.05 -26.97
CA SER A 105 1.12 -23.92 -25.99
C SER A 105 2.07 -23.15 -25.08
N LYS A 106 2.88 -22.25 -25.64
CA LYS A 106 3.81 -21.40 -24.88
C LYS A 106 3.13 -20.62 -23.76
N ILE A 107 1.93 -20.09 -24.00
CA ILE A 107 1.16 -19.33 -23.00
C ILE A 107 0.50 -20.28 -21.99
N ILE A 108 -0.06 -21.40 -22.45
CA ILE A 108 -0.68 -22.39 -21.57
C ILE A 108 0.35 -22.96 -20.60
N ASP A 109 1.51 -23.39 -21.10
CA ASP A 109 2.58 -23.99 -20.29
C ASP A 109 3.09 -23.03 -19.22
N ALA A 110 3.12 -21.73 -19.51
CA ALA A 110 3.51 -20.69 -18.56
C ALA A 110 2.45 -20.42 -17.47
N LEU A 111 1.16 -20.65 -17.75
CA LEU A 111 0.06 -20.28 -16.85
C LEU A 111 -0.47 -21.44 -15.99
N VAL A 112 -0.30 -22.70 -16.43
CA VAL A 112 -0.88 -23.89 -15.79
C VAL A 112 -0.46 -24.09 -14.32
N HIS A 113 0.71 -23.57 -13.93
CA HIS A 113 1.24 -23.74 -12.57
C HIS A 113 1.09 -22.49 -11.67
N ILE A 114 0.49 -21.41 -12.17
CA ILE A 114 0.42 -20.14 -11.44
C ILE A 114 -0.93 -20.00 -10.74
N ASN A 115 -0.95 -20.25 -9.43
CA ASN A 115 -2.12 -20.06 -8.58
C ASN A 115 -1.88 -18.97 -7.54
N TYR A 116 -2.53 -17.81 -7.74
CA TYR A 116 -2.54 -16.73 -6.77
C TYR A 116 -3.65 -16.90 -5.72
N PRO A 117 -3.44 -16.40 -4.48
CA PRO A 117 -4.48 -16.39 -3.46
C PRO A 117 -5.77 -15.73 -3.95
N VAL A 118 -6.90 -16.43 -3.77
CA VAL A 118 -8.20 -15.89 -4.18
C VAL A 118 -8.52 -14.64 -3.37
N TYR A 119 -8.80 -13.55 -4.08
CA TYR A 119 -9.31 -12.35 -3.46
C TYR A 119 -10.69 -12.60 -2.86
N LYS A 120 -10.87 -12.25 -1.59
CA LYS A 120 -12.15 -12.34 -0.88
C LYS A 120 -12.79 -10.95 -0.79
N ASP A 121 -13.84 -10.70 -1.57
CA ASP A 121 -14.54 -9.40 -1.58
C ASP A 121 -15.18 -9.03 -0.23
N LEU A 122 -15.45 -10.02 0.63
CA LEU A 122 -16.05 -9.83 1.96
C LEU A 122 -15.03 -9.46 3.06
N GLU A 123 -13.73 -9.45 2.76
CA GLU A 123 -12.66 -9.15 3.74
C GLU A 123 -11.82 -7.93 3.29
N PRO A 124 -12.33 -6.68 3.43
CA PRO A 124 -11.64 -5.47 2.97
C PRO A 124 -10.37 -5.14 3.74
N SER A 125 -10.18 -5.74 4.93
CA SER A 125 -9.02 -5.51 5.79
C SER A 125 -7.95 -6.58 5.68
N LYS A 126 -8.12 -7.58 4.81
CA LYS A 126 -7.11 -8.63 4.61
C LYS A 126 -5.87 -8.04 3.95
N VAL A 127 -4.71 -8.29 4.55
CA VAL A 127 -3.41 -7.89 4.01
C VAL A 127 -2.90 -9.01 3.10
N TYR A 128 -2.62 -8.67 1.85
CA TYR A 128 -1.94 -9.56 0.90
C TYR A 128 -0.49 -9.12 0.78
N ASP A 129 0.41 -10.08 0.62
CA ASP A 129 1.82 -9.77 0.44
C ASP A 129 2.04 -9.05 -0.91
N PHE A 130 2.81 -7.97 -0.85
CA PHE A 130 3.16 -7.19 -2.03
C PHE A 130 4.12 -7.94 -2.96
N GLU A 131 4.88 -8.91 -2.45
CA GLU A 131 5.69 -9.81 -3.30
C GLU A 131 4.81 -10.58 -4.29
N ILE A 132 3.69 -11.13 -3.83
CA ILE A 132 2.73 -11.85 -4.66
C ILE A 132 2.14 -10.93 -5.74
N LEU A 133 1.90 -9.66 -5.41
CA LEU A 133 1.40 -8.68 -6.36
C LEU A 133 2.43 -8.38 -7.46
N LYS A 134 3.73 -8.27 -7.10
CA LYS A 134 4.81 -8.09 -8.08
C LYS A 134 4.93 -9.29 -9.03
N ASP A 135 4.81 -10.51 -8.50
CA ASP A 135 4.84 -11.73 -9.32
C ASP A 135 3.64 -11.80 -10.28
N MET A 136 2.46 -11.43 -9.78
CA MET A 136 1.24 -11.33 -10.58
C MET A 136 1.37 -10.30 -11.68
N TRP A 137 1.92 -9.12 -11.36
CA TRP A 137 2.23 -8.09 -12.34
C TRP A 137 3.18 -8.61 -13.43
N ALA A 138 4.28 -9.26 -13.05
CA ALA A 138 5.24 -9.82 -13.99
C ALA A 138 4.59 -10.88 -14.91
N THR A 139 3.71 -11.71 -14.34
CA THR A 139 2.95 -12.73 -15.08
C THR A 139 2.01 -12.09 -16.10
N ILE A 140 1.24 -11.07 -15.70
CA ILE A 140 0.36 -10.32 -16.60
C ILE A 140 1.17 -9.74 -17.77
N LEU A 141 2.29 -9.08 -17.45
CA LEU A 141 3.12 -8.42 -18.46
C LEU A 141 3.71 -9.42 -19.46
N ASN A 142 4.21 -10.57 -18.97
CA ASN A 142 4.75 -11.61 -19.83
C ASN A 142 3.66 -12.22 -20.72
N THR A 143 2.48 -12.49 -20.16
CA THR A 143 1.33 -12.98 -20.93
C THR A 143 0.94 -12.01 -22.05
N ILE A 144 0.91 -10.69 -21.78
CA ILE A 144 0.64 -9.67 -22.80
C ILE A 144 1.72 -9.68 -23.91
N LYS A 145 3.00 -9.87 -23.55
CA LYS A 145 4.08 -9.99 -24.55
C LYS A 145 3.92 -11.24 -25.42
N ASP A 146 3.61 -12.38 -24.82
CA ASP A 146 3.39 -13.62 -25.56
C ASP A 146 2.16 -13.53 -26.47
N LEU A 147 1.10 -12.83 -26.04
CA LEU A 147 -0.07 -12.54 -26.87
C LEU A 147 0.28 -11.66 -28.08
N HIS A 148 1.15 -10.66 -27.88
CA HIS A 148 1.67 -9.85 -28.99
C HIS A 148 2.51 -10.69 -29.96
N GLU A 149 3.42 -11.54 -29.45
CA GLU A 149 4.22 -12.44 -30.29
C GLU A 149 3.32 -13.37 -31.12
N TYR A 150 2.28 -13.92 -30.50
CA TYR A 150 1.29 -14.75 -31.20
C TYR A 150 0.52 -13.98 -32.28
N LEU A 151 0.16 -12.71 -32.03
CA LEU A 151 -0.45 -11.84 -33.03
C LEU A 151 0.48 -11.59 -34.22
N GLU A 152 1.77 -11.35 -33.97
CA GLU A 152 2.77 -11.16 -35.05
C GLU A 152 2.89 -12.40 -35.93
N ILE A 153 2.98 -13.60 -35.33
CA ILE A 153 3.02 -14.87 -36.07
C ILE A 153 1.77 -15.01 -36.97
N LYS A 154 0.58 -14.69 -36.44
CA LYS A 154 -0.67 -14.72 -37.21
C LYS A 154 -0.72 -13.67 -38.34
N ASN A 155 -0.11 -12.51 -38.12
CA ASN A 155 -0.02 -11.47 -39.14
C ASN A 155 0.93 -11.89 -40.27
N THR A 156 2.12 -12.41 -39.95
CA THR A 156 3.05 -12.94 -40.97
C THR A 156 2.40 -14.04 -41.80
N LYS A 157 1.69 -14.98 -41.16
CA LYS A 157 0.95 -16.01 -41.89
C LYS A 157 -0.09 -15.41 -42.84
N MET A 158 -0.85 -14.42 -42.38
CA MET A 158 -1.84 -13.73 -43.21
C MET A 158 -1.20 -13.01 -44.40
N VAL A 159 0.00 -12.44 -44.25
CA VAL A 159 0.75 -11.83 -45.37
C VAL A 159 1.10 -12.88 -46.42
N ASN A 160 1.62 -14.03 -46.01
CA ASN A 160 1.93 -15.13 -46.94
C ASN A 160 0.67 -15.65 -47.66
N ASP A 161 -0.46 -15.73 -46.96
CA ASP A 161 -1.73 -16.15 -47.54
C ASP A 161 -2.26 -15.10 -48.53
N LYS A 162 -1.99 -13.79 -48.31
CA LYS A 162 -2.29 -12.73 -49.29
C LYS A 162 -1.42 -12.83 -50.55
N GLU A 163 -0.15 -13.22 -50.43
CA GLU A 163 0.71 -13.45 -51.59
C GLU A 163 0.19 -14.61 -52.45
N GLN A 164 -0.32 -15.67 -51.81
CA GLN A 164 -0.95 -16.79 -52.52
C GLN A 164 -2.20 -16.37 -53.31
N ILE A 165 -3.01 -15.43 -52.78
CA ILE A 165 -4.14 -14.84 -53.52
C ILE A 165 -3.65 -14.12 -54.78
N ILE A 166 -2.57 -13.33 -54.67
CA ILE A 166 -1.96 -12.64 -55.81
C ILE A 166 -1.47 -13.65 -56.87
N MET A 167 -1.02 -14.84 -56.45
CA MET A 167 -0.65 -15.94 -57.34
C MET A 167 -1.86 -16.66 -57.97
N GLY A 168 -3.10 -16.25 -57.67
CA GLY A 168 -4.33 -16.77 -58.26
C GLY A 168 -5.06 -17.83 -57.42
N ILE A 169 -4.64 -18.07 -56.17
CA ILE A 169 -5.32 -19.01 -55.26
C ILE A 169 -6.53 -18.31 -54.61
N ASN A 170 -7.74 -18.85 -54.80
CA ASN A 170 -8.98 -18.26 -54.26
C ASN A 170 -9.18 -18.63 -52.78
N ILE A 171 -8.49 -17.92 -51.89
CA ILE A 171 -8.59 -18.04 -50.43
C ILE A 171 -8.95 -16.71 -49.74
N ASP A 172 -9.48 -15.73 -50.48
CA ASP A 172 -9.86 -14.40 -49.99
C ASP A 172 -10.75 -14.44 -48.74
N ASN A 173 -11.73 -15.33 -48.72
CA ASN A 173 -12.64 -15.48 -47.57
C ASN A 173 -11.91 -15.95 -46.30
N ILE A 174 -10.89 -16.80 -46.45
CA ILE A 174 -10.06 -17.27 -45.32
C ILE A 174 -9.22 -16.10 -44.79
N VAL A 175 -8.57 -15.37 -45.69
CA VAL A 175 -7.75 -14.21 -45.34
C VAL A 175 -8.57 -13.13 -44.65
N ASN A 176 -9.78 -12.84 -45.14
CA ASN A 176 -10.70 -11.89 -44.51
C ASN A 176 -11.12 -12.34 -43.10
N SER A 177 -11.44 -13.62 -42.91
CA SER A 177 -11.77 -14.18 -41.59
C SER A 177 -10.58 -14.12 -40.62
N GLN A 178 -9.37 -14.42 -41.09
CA GLN A 178 -8.15 -14.33 -40.30
C GLN A 178 -7.83 -12.89 -39.92
N HIS A 179 -7.99 -11.96 -40.87
CA HIS A 179 -7.83 -10.53 -40.64
C HIS A 179 -8.76 -10.02 -39.52
N PHE A 180 -10.04 -10.39 -39.57
CA PHE A 180 -10.99 -10.04 -38.50
C PHE A 180 -10.54 -10.57 -37.13
N THR A 181 -10.11 -11.84 -37.09
CA THR A 181 -9.63 -12.47 -35.84
C THR A 181 -8.38 -11.79 -35.30
N ASN A 182 -7.46 -11.38 -36.17
CA ASN A 182 -6.24 -10.67 -35.78
C ASN A 182 -6.54 -9.27 -35.24
N ILE A 183 -7.46 -8.53 -35.86
CA ILE A 183 -7.93 -7.24 -35.33
C ILE A 183 -8.53 -7.41 -33.95
N LEU A 184 -9.42 -8.40 -33.77
CA LEU A 184 -10.05 -8.65 -32.47
C LEU A 184 -9.01 -8.94 -31.38
N LEU A 185 -7.98 -9.74 -31.69
CA LEU A 185 -6.88 -10.01 -30.78
C LEU A 185 -6.08 -8.73 -30.47
N SER A 186 -5.75 -7.93 -31.47
CA SER A 186 -5.03 -6.66 -31.32
C SER A 186 -5.77 -5.68 -30.41
N GLU A 187 -7.09 -5.53 -30.60
CA GLU A 187 -7.92 -4.66 -29.78
C GLU A 187 -8.06 -5.17 -28.34
N ARG A 188 -8.15 -6.50 -28.14
CA ARG A 188 -8.14 -7.08 -26.79
C ARG A 188 -6.83 -6.82 -26.07
N ILE A 189 -5.69 -6.97 -26.73
CA ILE A 189 -4.39 -6.65 -26.13
C ILE A 189 -4.32 -5.17 -25.74
N THR A 190 -4.76 -4.28 -26.63
CA THR A 190 -4.83 -2.84 -26.37
C THR A 190 -5.73 -2.51 -25.17
N MET A 191 -6.86 -3.21 -25.04
CA MET A 191 -7.76 -3.08 -23.90
C MET A 191 -7.10 -3.49 -22.57
N TYR A 192 -6.36 -4.60 -22.55
CA TYR A 192 -5.63 -5.04 -21.34
C TYR A 192 -4.58 -4.01 -20.91
N ILE A 193 -3.81 -3.49 -21.86
CA ILE A 193 -2.83 -2.41 -21.64
C ILE A 193 -3.52 -1.20 -21.00
N LYS A 194 -4.65 -0.74 -21.57
CA LYS A 194 -5.43 0.39 -21.02
C LYS A 194 -5.95 0.13 -19.61
N TYR A 195 -6.38 -1.09 -19.29
CA TYR A 195 -6.80 -1.44 -17.93
C TYR A 195 -5.66 -1.27 -16.92
N LEU A 196 -4.45 -1.72 -17.25
CA LEU A 196 -3.29 -1.56 -16.38
C LEU A 196 -2.90 -0.08 -16.19
N GLU A 197 -2.94 0.72 -17.26
CA GLU A 197 -2.67 2.16 -17.18
C GLU A 197 -3.66 2.88 -16.24
N VAL A 198 -4.95 2.56 -16.34
CA VAL A 198 -5.98 3.16 -15.49
C VAL A 198 -5.79 2.77 -14.03
N ILE A 199 -5.54 1.48 -13.76
CA ILE A 199 -5.27 0.96 -12.41
C ILE A 199 -4.04 1.65 -11.80
N ASN A 200 -2.91 1.67 -12.51
CA ASN A 200 -1.68 2.32 -12.07
C ASN A 200 -1.91 3.80 -11.75
N LYS A 201 -2.58 4.53 -12.64
CA LYS A 201 -2.89 5.95 -12.47
C LYS A 201 -3.77 6.20 -11.24
N HIS A 202 -4.78 5.35 -11.03
CA HIS A 202 -5.69 5.47 -9.89
C HIS A 202 -4.96 5.25 -8.57
N HIS A 203 -4.21 4.15 -8.42
CA HIS A 203 -3.49 3.84 -7.18
C HIS A 203 -2.38 4.84 -6.89
N THR A 204 -1.64 5.28 -7.91
CA THR A 204 -0.65 6.37 -7.78
C THR A 204 -1.28 7.62 -7.16
N LYS A 205 -2.47 8.01 -7.65
CA LYS A 205 -3.20 9.17 -7.13
C LYS A 205 -3.66 8.98 -5.69
N TYR A 206 -4.16 7.80 -5.32
CA TYR A 206 -4.63 7.53 -3.96
C TYR A 206 -3.48 7.48 -2.95
N ILE A 207 -2.39 6.79 -3.27
CA ILE A 207 -1.21 6.70 -2.40
C ILE A 207 -0.56 8.08 -2.24
N SER A 208 -0.35 8.84 -3.33
CA SER A 208 0.21 10.20 -3.23
C SER A 208 -0.62 11.15 -2.36
N ARG A 209 -1.95 11.04 -2.42
CA ARG A 209 -2.84 11.80 -1.53
C ARG A 209 -2.69 11.38 -0.07
N LEU A 210 -2.55 10.08 0.18
CA LEU A 210 -2.36 9.58 1.53
C LEU A 210 -1.00 10.00 2.10
N ILE A 211 0.06 9.94 1.30
CA ILE A 211 1.39 10.45 1.65
C ILE A 211 1.31 11.92 2.07
N LEU A 212 0.61 12.76 1.29
CA LEU A 212 0.46 14.18 1.63
C LEU A 212 -0.24 14.37 2.99
N LYS A 213 -1.30 13.60 3.25
CA LYS A 213 -1.99 13.63 4.55
C LYS A 213 -1.10 13.19 5.70
N CYS A 214 -0.31 12.13 5.50
CA CYS A 214 0.62 11.63 6.52
C CYS A 214 1.76 12.62 6.79
N LYS A 215 2.28 13.29 5.75
CA LYS A 215 3.28 14.35 5.90
C LYS A 215 2.72 15.54 6.68
N LEU A 216 1.48 15.94 6.40
CA LEU A 216 0.81 17.00 7.12
C LEU A 216 0.61 16.63 8.60
N LEU A 217 0.17 15.39 8.89
CA LEU A 217 0.08 14.89 10.26
C LEU A 217 1.44 14.91 10.98
N ASN A 218 2.50 14.42 10.32
CA ASN A 218 3.85 14.42 10.89
C ASN A 218 4.36 15.84 11.16
N ASN A 219 4.05 16.80 10.27
CA ASN A 219 4.41 18.19 10.47
C ASN A 219 3.69 18.83 11.66
N ILE A 220 2.37 18.64 11.77
CA ILE A 220 1.57 19.12 12.92
C ILE A 220 2.14 18.53 14.21
N PHE A 221 2.42 17.23 14.21
CA PHE A 221 3.00 16.54 15.35
C PHE A 221 4.37 17.12 15.76
N ASN A 222 5.25 17.42 14.80
CA ASN A 222 6.56 18.01 15.07
C ASN A 222 6.48 19.48 15.53
N GLU A 223 5.47 20.23 15.08
CA GLU A 223 5.21 21.61 15.51
C GLU A 223 4.65 21.64 16.94
N ASP A 224 3.64 20.81 17.22
CA ASP A 224 2.97 20.72 18.51
C ASP A 224 3.87 20.11 19.60
N ILE A 225 4.69 19.13 19.22
CA ILE A 225 5.61 18.45 20.10
C ILE A 225 7.00 18.61 19.49
N GLN A 226 7.71 19.66 19.91
CA GLN A 226 9.09 19.95 19.50
C GLN A 226 10.06 18.92 20.12
N ILE A 227 9.92 17.65 19.74
CA ILE A 227 10.63 16.49 20.32
C ILE A 227 12.14 16.68 20.30
N ASN A 228 12.67 17.33 19.27
CA ASN A 228 14.09 17.60 19.12
C ASN A 228 14.63 18.62 20.13
N GLN A 229 13.76 19.38 20.81
CA GLN A 229 14.11 20.35 21.85
C GLN A 229 13.84 19.81 23.26
N LEU A 230 13.18 18.66 23.39
CA LEU A 230 12.95 17.97 24.66
C LEU A 230 14.24 17.25 25.08
N HIS A 231 15.26 18.05 25.44
CA HIS A 231 16.34 17.54 26.28
C HIS A 231 15.73 17.21 27.64
N VAL A 232 15.56 15.92 27.91
CA VAL A 232 15.44 15.41 29.27
C VAL A 232 16.75 15.77 29.96
N LYS A 233 16.77 16.91 30.66
CA LYS A 233 17.80 17.17 31.66
C LYS A 233 17.52 16.16 32.76
N THR A 234 18.25 15.06 32.77
CA THR A 234 18.37 14.19 33.93
C THR A 234 18.82 15.11 35.07
N GLU A 235 17.95 15.31 36.06
CA GLU A 235 18.30 16.04 37.27
C GLU A 235 19.35 15.24 38.05
N GLU A 236 20.62 15.40 37.69
CA GLU A 236 21.71 15.12 38.61
C GLU A 236 21.99 16.38 39.41
N ASN A 237 21.82 16.25 40.73
CA ASN A 237 22.19 17.18 41.82
C ASN A 237 21.09 18.09 42.37
N ILE A 238 20.23 17.52 43.22
CA ILE A 238 19.84 18.19 44.47
C ILE A 238 20.19 17.26 45.63
N GLN A 239 21.45 17.28 46.02
CA GLN A 239 21.85 16.83 47.35
C GLN A 239 22.91 17.80 47.85
N ASN A 240 22.52 18.63 48.82
CA ASN A 240 23.32 19.12 49.96
C ASN A 240 22.82 20.48 50.45
N ASN A 241 21.90 20.47 51.42
CA ASN A 241 22.20 21.07 52.73
C ASN A 241 21.16 20.68 53.79
N PRO A 242 21.58 20.34 55.02
CA PRO A 242 20.68 20.00 56.11
C PRO A 242 20.34 21.26 56.92
N ILE A 243 19.06 21.52 57.17
CA ILE A 243 18.63 22.26 58.36
C ILE A 243 17.41 21.58 58.96
N THR A 244 17.62 21.08 60.17
CA THR A 244 16.68 20.49 61.13
C THR A 244 15.70 21.51 61.70
N GLU A 245 14.50 21.01 62.03
CA GLU A 245 13.62 21.27 63.19
C GLU A 245 12.14 21.40 62.77
N ASN A 246 11.37 20.30 62.83
CA ASN A 246 10.50 19.88 63.96
C ASN A 246 9.31 20.83 64.25
N ILE A 247 8.08 20.38 63.98
CA ILE A 247 7.01 20.09 64.99
C ILE A 247 5.61 19.91 64.35
N HIS A 248 5.02 18.74 64.66
CA HIS A 248 3.60 18.36 64.83
C HIS A 248 2.57 18.36 63.69
N ASN A 249 2.12 17.13 63.41
CA ASN A 249 0.75 16.61 63.56
C ASN A 249 -0.43 17.48 63.11
N ASN A 250 -1.16 17.01 62.09
CA ASN A 250 -2.49 16.47 62.36
C ASN A 250 -3.01 15.55 61.24
N ASP A 251 -3.76 14.56 61.70
CA ASP A 251 -4.35 13.44 61.00
C ASP A 251 -5.40 13.78 59.94
N ASN A 252 -5.65 12.75 59.12
CA ASN A 252 -6.91 12.39 58.44
C ASN A 252 -7.34 13.20 57.21
N SER A 253 -7.15 12.58 56.04
CA SER A 253 -8.31 12.04 55.31
C SER A 253 -7.85 11.05 54.24
N ASP A 254 -8.05 9.76 54.53
CA ASP A 254 -8.39 8.79 53.51
C ASP A 254 -9.56 9.32 52.69
N ASN A 255 -9.41 9.35 51.36
CA ASN A 255 -10.34 8.74 50.41
C ASN A 255 -9.93 9.03 48.96
N ASP A 256 -10.30 8.07 48.11
CA ASP A 256 -10.22 8.09 46.65
C ASP A 256 -8.84 7.83 46.07
N ILE A 257 -8.37 6.61 46.30
CA ILE A 257 -7.76 5.80 45.24
C ILE A 257 -8.91 4.98 44.66
N MET A 258 -9.39 5.34 43.46
CA MET A 258 -10.26 4.46 42.67
C MET A 258 -9.57 4.10 41.36
N PRO A 259 -9.60 2.81 40.95
CA PRO A 259 -8.72 2.26 39.95
C PRO A 259 -9.43 2.21 38.59
N LEU A 260 -8.81 2.75 37.54
CA LEU A 260 -9.21 2.43 36.16
C LEU A 260 -7.97 2.20 35.29
N LEU A 261 -7.35 1.04 35.53
CA LEU A 261 -6.58 0.29 34.55
C LEU A 261 -7.21 -1.10 34.45
N SER A 262 -8.15 -1.29 33.53
CA SER A 262 -8.38 -2.53 32.78
C SER A 262 -9.70 -2.46 32.01
N SER A 263 -9.62 -2.21 30.70
CA SER A 263 -10.38 -2.86 29.61
C SER A 263 -10.14 -2.09 28.30
#